data_AF-A0A3D9YP15-F1
#
_entry.id   AF-A0A3D9YP15-F1
#
_cell.length_a   1.000
_cell.length_b   1.000
_cell.length_c   1.000
_cell.angle_alpha   90.00
_cell.angle_beta   90.00
_cell.angle_gamma   90.00
#
_symmetry.space_group_name_H-M   'P 1'
#
loop_
_entity.id
_entity.type
_entity.pdbx_description
1 polymer ?
#
loop_
_entity_poly.entity_id
_entity_poly.type
_entity_poly.pdbx_seq_one_letter_code
_entity_poly.pdbx_strand_id
1 'polypeptide(L)'
;MRNLFRAGAIALALFCAATLGGCVTLQEFGTGVSEFFGVATGDVVSAKAALVAVNAFDAAEVAGTTYLELPLTGSVHRDATVSATVVKDLTAGIAARKQIEADIVSGDTVVPISLFQTLSAVTPAIQAAVGGSN
;
A
#
# COMPACT_ATOMS: atom_id res chain seq x y z
N MET A 1 19.65 20.90 -8.33
CA MET A 1 19.24 19.58 -7.81
C MET A 1 18.26 19.62 -6.63
N ARG A 2 18.08 20.73 -5.89
CA ARG A 2 17.11 20.81 -4.76
C ARG A 2 15.63 20.91 -5.18
N ASN A 3 15.35 21.30 -6.42
CA ASN A 3 13.97 21.52 -6.90
C ASN A 3 13.28 20.24 -7.44
N LEU A 4 14.04 19.19 -7.72
CA LEU A 4 13.50 17.87 -8.15
C LEU A 4 12.91 17.07 -6.98
N PHE A 5 13.43 17.26 -5.76
CA PHE A 5 12.91 16.59 -4.55
C PHE A 5 11.53 17.09 -4.12
N ARG A 6 11.16 18.33 -4.46
CA ARG A 6 9.83 18.88 -4.18
C ARG A 6 8.78 18.40 -5.19
N ALA A 7 9.20 18.13 -6.43
CA ALA A 7 8.31 17.59 -7.46
C ALA A 7 7.85 16.16 -7.13
N GLY A 8 8.71 15.33 -6.49
CA GLY A 8 8.35 13.95 -6.12
C GLY A 8 7.26 13.84 -5.04
N ALA A 9 7.25 14.74 -4.06
CA ALA A 9 6.19 14.78 -3.04
C ALA A 9 4.85 15.28 -3.62
N ILE A 10 4.91 16.19 -4.60
CA ILE A 10 3.73 16.73 -5.28
C ILE A 10 3.16 15.70 -6.28
N ALA A 11 4.02 14.91 -6.95
CA ALA A 11 3.60 13.82 -7.82
C ALA A 11 2.91 12.69 -7.04
N LEU A 12 3.41 12.33 -5.85
CA LEU A 12 2.78 11.32 -4.98
C LEU A 12 1.44 11.80 -4.41
N ALA A 13 1.33 13.09 -4.03
CA ALA A 13 0.06 13.68 -3.62
C ALA A 13 -0.95 13.76 -4.78
N LEU A 14 -0.48 14.03 -6.01
CA LEU A 14 -1.29 13.93 -7.22
C LEU A 14 -1.68 12.49 -7.56
N PHE A 15 -0.86 11.49 -7.21
CA PHE A 15 -1.17 10.08 -7.38
C PHE A 15 -2.21 9.60 -6.38
N CYS A 16 -2.09 9.98 -5.09
CA CYS A 16 -3.13 9.76 -4.07
C CYS A 16 -4.42 10.54 -4.36
N ALA A 17 -4.36 11.67 -5.07
CA ALA A 17 -5.53 12.41 -5.52
C ALA A 17 -6.16 11.79 -6.79
N ALA A 18 -5.37 11.21 -7.68
CA ALA A 18 -5.86 10.52 -8.88
C ALA A 18 -6.57 9.21 -8.56
N THR A 19 -6.22 8.55 -7.44
CA THR A 19 -6.91 7.33 -6.96
C THR A 19 -8.34 7.57 -6.46
N LEU A 20 -8.78 8.82 -6.28
CA LEU A 20 -10.17 9.15 -5.95
C LEU A 20 -11.08 9.26 -7.18
N GLY A 21 -10.54 9.21 -8.42
CA GLY A 21 -11.32 9.42 -9.64
C GLY A 21 -11.01 8.54 -10.84
N GLY A 22 -9.96 7.70 -10.79
CA GLY A 22 -9.64 6.78 -11.88
C GLY A 22 -8.82 5.61 -11.39
N CYS A 23 -9.16 4.41 -11.87
CA CYS A 23 -8.44 3.17 -11.63
C CYS A 23 -6.99 3.28 -12.08
N VAL A 24 -6.11 3.80 -11.22
CA VAL A 24 -4.68 3.56 -11.33
C VAL A 24 -4.51 2.05 -11.22
N THR A 25 -3.99 1.46 -12.29
CA THR A 25 -3.77 0.02 -12.30
C THR A 25 -2.63 -0.33 -11.34
N LEU A 26 -2.74 -1.49 -10.68
CA LEU A 26 -1.71 -2.09 -9.81
C LEU A 26 -0.29 -2.01 -10.38
N GLN A 27 -0.22 -2.11 -11.71
CA GLN A 27 0.99 -2.04 -12.50
C GLN A 27 1.59 -0.63 -12.54
N GLU A 28 0.78 0.43 -12.55
CA GLU A 28 1.25 1.83 -12.50
C GLU A 28 1.71 2.26 -11.11
N PHE A 29 1.17 1.68 -10.03
CA PHE A 29 1.73 1.90 -8.69
C PHE A 29 3.11 1.26 -8.56
N GLY A 30 3.25 -0.01 -8.96
CA GLY A 30 4.54 -0.72 -8.95
C GLY A 30 5.57 -0.11 -9.91
N THR A 31 5.13 0.31 -11.10
CA THR A 31 6.00 0.94 -12.11
C THR A 31 6.33 2.37 -11.72
N GLY A 32 5.36 3.14 -11.21
CA GLY A 32 5.55 4.50 -10.73
C GLY A 32 6.50 4.57 -9.54
N VAL A 33 6.38 3.67 -8.56
CA VAL A 33 7.32 3.63 -7.42
C VAL A 33 8.72 3.19 -7.86
N SER A 34 8.82 2.22 -8.77
CA SER A 34 10.13 1.75 -9.27
C SER A 34 10.84 2.78 -10.15
N GLU A 35 10.11 3.50 -11.02
CA GLU A 35 10.64 4.59 -11.86
C GLU A 35 10.96 5.86 -11.07
N PHE A 36 10.13 6.26 -10.10
CA PHE A 36 10.35 7.51 -9.34
C PHE A 36 11.45 7.41 -8.28
N PHE A 37 11.69 6.22 -7.72
CA PHE A 37 12.65 6.03 -6.63
C PHE A 37 13.87 5.18 -7.01
N GLY A 38 14.00 4.77 -8.28
CA GLY A 38 15.14 4.00 -8.76
C GLY A 38 15.26 2.67 -8.04
N VAL A 39 14.18 1.89 -8.03
CA VAL A 39 14.03 0.73 -7.14
C VAL A 39 13.92 -0.55 -7.94
N ALA A 40 15.04 -1.27 -7.94
CA ALA A 40 15.17 -2.73 -7.96
C ALA A 40 16.51 -3.06 -8.65
N THR A 41 17.55 -3.30 -7.85
CA THR A 41 18.73 -4.03 -8.32
C THR A 41 18.72 -5.37 -7.61
N GLY A 42 18.19 -6.41 -8.25
CA GLY A 42 18.10 -7.75 -7.66
C GLY A 42 16.98 -7.92 -6.63
N ASP A 43 17.24 -8.69 -5.56
CA ASP A 43 16.25 -9.14 -4.57
C ASP A 43 15.93 -8.12 -3.46
N VAL A 44 16.31 -6.85 -3.64
CA VAL A 44 16.15 -5.79 -2.64
C VAL A 44 15.62 -4.48 -3.23
N VAL A 45 14.94 -3.71 -2.40
CA VAL A 45 14.44 -2.37 -2.68
C VAL A 45 15.06 -1.35 -1.72
N SER A 46 15.11 -0.08 -2.08
CA SER A 46 15.60 0.95 -1.15
C SER A 46 14.65 1.13 0.04
N ALA A 47 15.19 1.38 1.24
CA ALA A 47 14.41 1.68 2.44
C ALA A 47 13.38 2.80 2.21
N LYS A 48 13.74 3.80 1.41
CA LYS A 48 12.85 4.90 1.07
C LYS A 48 11.62 4.44 0.28
N ALA A 49 11.78 3.54 -0.68
CA ALA A 49 10.67 3.01 -1.46
C ALA A 49 9.79 2.07 -0.66
N ALA A 50 10.39 1.28 0.23
CA ALA A 50 9.64 0.46 1.17
C ALA A 50 8.80 1.32 2.13
N LEU A 51 9.30 2.46 2.61
CA LEU A 51 8.52 3.42 3.41
C LEU A 51 7.34 4.01 2.64
N VAL A 52 7.50 4.26 1.34
CA VAL A 52 6.37 4.71 0.49
C VAL A 52 5.30 3.62 0.43
N ALA A 53 5.69 2.36 0.25
CA ALA A 53 4.75 1.23 0.27
C ALA A 53 4.07 1.06 1.64
N VAL A 54 4.81 1.26 2.74
CA VAL A 54 4.25 1.25 4.11
C VAL A 54 3.18 2.33 4.27
N ASN A 55 3.46 3.58 3.88
CA ASN A 55 2.48 4.66 3.97
C ASN A 55 1.22 4.41 3.12
N ALA A 56 1.39 3.79 1.94
CA ALA A 56 0.26 3.41 1.10
C ALA A 56 -0.58 2.30 1.76
N PHE A 57 0.08 1.32 2.38
CA PHE A 57 -0.58 0.28 3.14
C PHE A 57 -1.33 0.85 4.35
N ASP A 58 -0.75 1.79 5.10
CA ASP A 58 -1.43 2.40 6.27
C ASP A 58 -2.76 3.05 5.89
N ALA A 59 -2.83 3.71 4.73
CA ALA A 59 -4.08 4.27 4.22
C ALA A 59 -5.11 3.17 3.88
N ALA A 60 -4.67 2.05 3.28
CA ALA A 60 -5.53 0.90 3.02
C ALA A 60 -5.94 0.17 4.31
N GLU A 61 -5.07 0.13 5.33
CA GLU A 61 -5.34 -0.43 6.65
C GLU A 61 -6.51 0.29 7.32
N VAL A 62 -6.54 1.62 7.28
CA VAL A 62 -7.67 2.43 7.78
C VAL A 62 -8.97 2.10 7.02
N ALA A 63 -8.91 1.99 5.70
CA ALA A 63 -10.10 1.66 4.90
C ALA A 63 -10.62 0.24 5.20
N GLY A 64 -9.72 -0.75 5.28
CA GLY A 64 -10.03 -2.13 5.62
C GLY A 64 -10.62 -2.29 7.02
N THR A 65 -10.03 -1.64 8.02
CA THR A 65 -10.53 -1.65 9.40
C THR A 65 -11.91 -1.00 9.50
N THR A 66 -12.11 0.16 8.86
CA THR A 66 -13.43 0.82 8.80
C THR A 66 -14.49 -0.09 8.18
N TYR A 67 -14.17 -0.78 7.08
CA TYR A 67 -15.08 -1.76 6.47
C TYR A 67 -15.43 -2.90 7.45
N LEU A 68 -14.45 -3.40 8.20
CA LEU A 68 -14.65 -4.45 9.21
C LEU A 68 -15.41 -3.98 10.45
N GLU A 69 -15.69 -2.69 10.61
CA GLU A 69 -16.57 -2.17 11.66
C GLU A 69 -18.05 -2.15 11.25
N LEU A 70 -18.33 -2.20 9.93
CA LEU A 70 -19.71 -2.24 9.44
C LEU A 70 -20.44 -3.50 9.92
N PRO A 71 -21.74 -3.45 10.25
CA PRO A 71 -22.47 -4.63 10.67
C PRO A 71 -22.58 -5.66 9.53
N LEU A 72 -22.83 -6.94 9.85
CA LEU A 72 -23.04 -7.99 8.84
C LEU A 72 -24.41 -7.91 8.16
N THR A 73 -25.34 -7.14 8.73
CA THR A 73 -26.71 -6.99 8.24
C THR A 73 -27.15 -5.53 8.37
N GLY A 74 -28.06 -5.08 7.50
CA GLY A 74 -28.57 -3.71 7.51
C GLY A 74 -28.46 -3.03 6.13
N SER A 75 -28.87 -1.77 6.05
CA SER A 75 -28.79 -0.98 4.81
C SER A 75 -27.35 -0.67 4.39
N VAL A 76 -26.44 -0.55 5.36
CA VAL A 76 -25.00 -0.48 5.15
C VAL A 76 -24.39 -1.63 5.93
N HIS A 77 -23.79 -2.58 5.24
CA HIS A 77 -23.25 -3.79 5.83
C HIS A 77 -21.99 -4.24 5.12
N ARG A 78 -21.16 -5.03 5.81
CA ARG A 78 -20.05 -5.75 5.19
C ARG A 78 -20.47 -7.15 4.76
N ASP A 79 -19.87 -7.62 3.69
CA ASP A 79 -19.98 -9.00 3.23
C ASP A 79 -19.00 -9.89 4.02
N ALA A 80 -19.45 -11.07 4.44
CA ALA A 80 -18.66 -11.98 5.27
C ALA A 80 -17.47 -12.61 4.50
N THR A 81 -17.63 -12.89 3.21
CA THR A 81 -16.57 -13.42 2.35
C THR A 81 -15.53 -12.35 2.04
N VAL A 82 -15.97 -11.13 1.75
CA VAL A 82 -15.08 -9.97 1.59
C VAL A 82 -14.33 -9.68 2.89
N SER A 83 -15.01 -9.75 4.03
CA SER A 83 -14.40 -9.57 5.36
C SER A 83 -13.25 -10.55 5.59
N ALA A 84 -13.41 -11.83 5.21
CA ALA A 84 -12.35 -12.82 5.35
C ALA A 84 -11.11 -12.49 4.50
N THR A 85 -11.33 -12.03 3.26
CA THR A 85 -10.25 -11.56 2.37
C THR A 85 -9.55 -10.34 2.95
N VAL A 86 -10.30 -9.34 3.40
CA VAL A 86 -9.75 -8.11 4.01
C VAL A 86 -8.92 -8.45 5.25
N VAL A 87 -9.40 -9.34 6.13
CA VAL A 87 -8.62 -9.78 7.31
C VAL A 87 -7.32 -10.47 6.92
N LYS A 88 -7.35 -11.35 5.92
CA LYS A 88 -6.15 -12.04 5.42
C LYS A 88 -5.12 -11.04 4.88
N ASP A 89 -5.55 -10.11 4.04
CA ASP A 89 -4.67 -9.15 3.38
C ASP A 89 -4.13 -8.11 4.37
N LEU A 90 -4.94 -7.65 5.33
CA LEU A 90 -4.49 -6.81 6.44
C LEU A 90 -3.42 -7.52 7.27
N THR A 91 -3.63 -8.80 7.61
CA THR A 91 -2.67 -9.57 8.40
C THR A 91 -1.32 -9.69 7.69
N ALA A 92 -1.34 -10.00 6.38
CA ALA A 92 -0.13 -10.10 5.58
C ALA A 92 0.59 -8.75 5.46
N GLY A 93 -0.15 -7.67 5.22
CA GLY A 93 0.42 -6.32 5.11
C GLY A 93 1.00 -5.80 6.42
N ILE A 94 0.33 -6.01 7.56
CA ILE A 94 0.84 -5.64 8.89
C ILE A 94 2.15 -6.37 9.18
N ALA A 95 2.26 -7.66 8.83
CA ALA A 95 3.49 -8.42 9.01
C ALA A 95 4.63 -7.85 8.16
N ALA A 96 4.37 -7.55 6.89
CA ALA A 96 5.37 -6.97 5.98
C ALA A 96 5.81 -5.56 6.43
N ARG A 97 4.86 -4.71 6.85
CA ARG A 97 5.13 -3.37 7.40
C ARG A 97 6.06 -3.45 8.61
N LYS A 98 5.73 -4.30 9.59
CA LYS A 98 6.56 -4.47 10.80
C LYS A 98 7.99 -4.90 10.48
N GLN A 99 8.15 -5.81 9.50
CA GLN A 99 9.48 -6.25 9.09
C GLN A 99 10.26 -5.11 8.40
N ILE A 100 9.62 -4.34 7.51
CA ILE A 100 10.23 -3.17 6.88
C ILE A 100 10.65 -2.13 7.93
N GLU A 101 9.76 -1.80 8.86
CA GLU A 101 10.05 -0.86 9.95
C GLU A 101 11.23 -1.35 10.80
N ALA A 102 11.30 -2.66 11.11
CA ALA A 102 12.40 -3.25 11.85
C ALA A 102 13.74 -3.13 11.11
N ASP A 103 13.78 -3.49 9.83
CA ASP A 103 14.98 -3.42 8.97
C ASP A 103 15.50 -1.97 8.87
N ILE A 104 14.59 -1.00 8.78
CA ILE A 104 14.96 0.43 8.72
C ILE A 104 15.50 0.92 10.08
N VAL A 105 14.89 0.50 11.19
CA VAL A 105 15.34 0.87 12.53
C VAL A 105 16.69 0.21 12.87
N SER A 106 16.99 -0.98 12.34
CA SER A 106 18.32 -1.59 12.45
C SER A 106 19.40 -0.88 11.62
N GLY A 107 19.01 0.07 10.77
CA GLY A 107 19.90 0.88 9.96
C GLY A 107 20.12 0.35 8.55
N ASP A 108 19.30 -0.61 8.09
CA ASP A 108 19.40 -1.12 6.74
C ASP A 108 18.93 -0.08 5.73
N THR A 109 19.74 0.13 4.68
CA THR A 109 19.42 1.07 3.61
C THR A 109 18.61 0.42 2.48
N VAL A 110 18.46 -0.89 2.54
CA VAL A 110 17.72 -1.72 1.59
C VAL A 110 16.88 -2.76 2.33
N VAL A 111 15.81 -3.21 1.71
CA VAL A 111 14.80 -4.10 2.31
C VAL A 111 14.48 -5.20 1.31
N PRO A 112 14.17 -6.44 1.75
CA PRO A 112 13.83 -7.52 0.84
C PRO A 112 12.66 -7.15 -0.10
N ILE A 113 12.83 -7.43 -1.40
CA ILE A 113 11.82 -7.12 -2.41
C ILE A 113 10.49 -7.84 -2.14
N SER A 114 10.53 -9.01 -1.49
CA SER A 114 9.34 -9.79 -1.12
C SER A 114 8.40 -9.03 -0.18
N LEU A 115 8.93 -8.22 0.73
CA LEU A 115 8.13 -7.39 1.65
C LEU A 115 7.43 -6.26 0.88
N PHE A 116 8.16 -5.61 -0.03
CA PHE A 116 7.61 -4.60 -0.91
C PHE A 116 6.53 -5.16 -1.84
N GLN A 117 6.76 -6.34 -2.43
CA GLN A 117 5.79 -7.04 -3.26
C GLN A 117 4.54 -7.44 -2.47
N THR A 118 4.71 -7.85 -1.22
CA THR A 118 3.57 -8.14 -0.32
C THR A 118 2.72 -6.89 -0.14
N LEU A 119 3.31 -5.75 0.24
CA LEU A 119 2.58 -4.49 0.39
C LEU A 119 1.93 -4.02 -0.92
N SER A 120 2.65 -4.16 -2.04
CA SER A 120 2.15 -3.79 -3.37
C SER A 120 0.99 -4.66 -3.84
N ALA A 121 0.89 -5.90 -3.38
CA ALA A 121 -0.21 -6.80 -3.69
C ALA A 121 -1.43 -6.57 -2.78
N VAL A 122 -1.24 -6.45 -1.46
CA VAL A 122 -2.34 -6.39 -0.49
C VAL A 122 -3.01 -5.02 -0.43
N THR A 123 -2.27 -3.93 -0.61
CA THR A 123 -2.81 -2.56 -0.57
C THR A 123 -3.97 -2.35 -1.55
N PRO A 124 -3.80 -2.63 -2.86
CA PRO A 124 -4.89 -2.51 -3.83
C PRO A 124 -5.96 -3.59 -3.66
N ALA A 125 -5.60 -4.79 -3.17
CA ALA A 125 -6.58 -5.84 -2.90
C ALA A 125 -7.58 -5.40 -1.82
N ILE A 126 -7.09 -4.79 -0.73
CA ILE A 126 -7.93 -4.21 0.32
C ILE A 126 -8.80 -3.09 -0.25
N GLN A 127 -8.20 -2.15 -1.00
CA GLN A 127 -8.94 -1.03 -1.61
C GLN A 127 -10.05 -1.50 -2.56
N ALA A 128 -9.77 -2.49 -3.40
CA ALA A 128 -10.76 -3.07 -4.31
C ALA A 128 -11.88 -3.80 -3.55
N ALA A 129 -11.52 -4.56 -2.51
CA ALA A 129 -12.49 -5.28 -1.68
C ALA A 129 -13.47 -4.34 -0.98
N VAL A 130 -12.98 -3.23 -0.41
CA VAL A 130 -13.82 -2.29 0.33
C VAL A 130 -14.54 -1.27 -0.58
N GLY A 131 -13.91 -0.87 -1.69
CA GLY A 131 -14.49 0.10 -2.63
C GLY A 131 -15.52 -0.48 -3.60
N GLY A 132 -15.46 -1.79 -3.86
CA GLY A 132 -16.40 -2.50 -4.73
C GLY A 132 -17.68 -3.01 -4.06
N SER A 133 -17.86 -2.76 -2.75
CA SER A 133 -19.00 -3.28 -1.96
C SER A 133 -20.20 -2.32 -1.87
N ASN A 134 -20.34 -1.36 -2.79
CA ASN A 134 -21.50 -0.44 -2.86
C ASN A 134 -22.56 -0.90 -3.86
#